data_AF-A0A9N9J3Q6-F1
#
_entry.id   AF-A0A9N9J3Q6-F1
#
_cell.length_a   1.000
_cell.length_b   1.000
_cell.length_c   1.000
_cell.angle_alpha   90.00
_cell.angle_beta   90.00
_cell.angle_gamma   90.00
#
_symmetry.space_group_name_H-M   'P 1'
#
loop_
_entity.id
_entity.type
_entity.pdbx_description
1 polymer ?
#
loop_
_entity_poly.entity_id
_entity_poly.type
_entity_poly.pdbx_seq_one_letter_code
_entity_poly.pdbx_strand_id
1 'polypeptide(L)'
;AEINAEGLDDDGQMSASDYEKFCQKYSSMKTSKKWLLSTGTAVEDKLYDFRLKCIRKHFIDKAFENLGDVEAVRDESFSLASSERKNKKRTVSALIKVKRKILSRKGDLIICKNSLKYGCSE
;
A
#
# COMPACT_ATOMS: atom_id res chain seq x y z
N ALA A 1 6.97 -1.56 -34.66
CA ALA A 1 8.24 -1.85 -33.96
C ALA A 1 8.79 -0.51 -33.55
N GLU A 2 8.97 -0.13 -32.28
CA GLU A 2 9.03 -0.88 -31.03
C GLU A 2 8.31 -0.04 -29.97
N ILE A 3 7.43 -0.67 -29.19
CA ILE A 3 6.99 -0.12 -27.91
C ILE A 3 8.11 -0.46 -26.92
N ASN A 4 8.87 0.55 -26.49
CA ASN A 4 9.90 0.38 -25.47
C ASN A 4 9.21 0.01 -24.16
N ALA A 5 9.22 -1.28 -23.86
CA ALA A 5 8.76 -1.88 -22.63
C ALA A 5 9.89 -1.81 -21.59
N GLU A 6 10.11 -0.64 -21.01
CA GLU A 6 11.08 -0.45 -19.92
C GLU A 6 10.44 0.46 -18.88
N GLY A 7 9.48 -0.11 -18.15
CA GLY A 7 8.92 0.41 -16.91
C GLY A 7 8.76 -0.77 -15.99
N LEU A 8 9.89 -1.33 -15.54
CA LEU A 8 9.88 -2.34 -14.49
C LEU A 8 9.30 -1.69 -13.24
N ASP A 9 8.11 -2.14 -12.87
CA ASP A 9 7.42 -1.79 -11.64
C ASP A 9 8.39 -2.03 -10.46
N ASP A 10 8.84 -0.95 -9.80
CA ASP A 10 9.49 -1.03 -8.48
C ASP A 10 8.39 -1.37 -7.47
N ASP A 11 7.98 -2.64 -7.48
CA ASP A 11 6.85 -3.18 -6.76
C ASP A 11 7.13 -3.36 -5.26
N GLY A 12 7.92 -2.47 -4.65
CA GLY A 12 8.16 -2.45 -3.20
C GLY A 12 8.52 -3.82 -2.61
N GLN A 13 9.13 -4.71 -3.40
CA GLN A 13 9.59 -6.00 -2.93
C GLN A 13 10.72 -5.76 -1.93
N MET A 14 10.57 -6.36 -0.74
CA MET A 14 11.61 -6.25 0.28
C MET A 14 12.88 -6.89 -0.25
N SER A 15 13.97 -6.12 -0.31
CA SER A 15 15.24 -6.62 -0.84
C SER A 15 15.65 -7.89 -0.07
N ALA A 16 16.30 -8.83 -0.76
CA ALA A 16 16.77 -10.06 -0.13
C ALA A 16 17.64 -9.77 1.12
N SER A 17 18.41 -8.68 1.08
CA SER A 17 19.24 -8.21 2.19
C SER A 17 18.42 -7.75 3.40
N ASP A 18 17.29 -7.07 3.19
CA ASP A 18 16.45 -6.59 4.28
C ASP A 18 15.61 -7.71 4.88
N TYR A 19 15.23 -8.70 4.06
CA TYR A 19 14.63 -9.93 4.53
C TYR A 19 15.55 -10.70 5.48
N GLU A 20 16.82 -10.85 5.12
CA GLU A 20 17.79 -11.57 5.95
C GLU A 20 18.02 -10.84 7.28
N LYS A 21 18.22 -9.52 7.25
CA LYS A 21 18.34 -8.68 8.47
C LYS A 21 17.12 -8.83 9.37
N PHE A 22 15.92 -8.86 8.80
CA PHE A 22 14.68 -9.04 9.55
C PHE A 22 14.65 -10.41 10.25
N CYS A 23 15.00 -11.49 9.53
CA CYS A 23 15.04 -12.84 10.10
C CYS A 23 16.08 -12.96 11.21
N GLN A 24 17.30 -12.45 11.00
CA GLN A 24 18.36 -12.45 12.02
C GLN A 24 17.95 -11.67 13.29
N LYS A 25 17.27 -10.53 13.11
CA LYS A 25 16.76 -9.72 14.22
C LYS A 25 15.68 -10.45 15.02
N TYR A 26 14.80 -11.19 14.36
CA TYR A 26 13.79 -12.01 15.03
C TYR A 26 14.43 -13.19 15.78
N SER A 27 15.36 -13.91 15.15
CA SER A 27 16.06 -15.05 15.77
C SER A 27 16.89 -14.66 17.01
N SER A 28 17.40 -13.43 17.05
CA SER A 28 18.12 -12.89 18.21
C SER A 28 17.20 -12.30 19.31
N MET A 29 15.88 -12.30 19.10
CA MET A 29 14.92 -11.73 20.06
C MET A 29 14.68 -12.66 21.25
N LYS A 30 14.91 -12.15 22.46
CA LYS A 30 14.62 -12.88 23.70
C LYS A 30 13.10 -12.96 23.93
N THR A 31 12.61 -14.13 24.34
CA THR A 31 11.18 -14.36 24.64
C THR A 31 10.64 -13.40 25.70
N SER A 32 11.46 -13.00 26.67
CA SER A 32 11.07 -12.05 27.72
C SER A 32 10.74 -10.64 27.21
N LYS A 33 11.11 -10.32 25.96
CA LYS A 33 10.82 -9.04 25.30
C LYS A 33 9.61 -9.13 24.36
N LYS A 34 9.05 -10.32 24.18
CA LYS A 34 7.86 -10.53 23.36
C LYS A 34 6.63 -10.12 24.15
N TRP A 35 5.70 -9.45 23.48
CA TRP A 35 4.42 -9.12 24.08
C TRP A 35 3.54 -10.37 24.12
N LEU A 36 3.30 -10.88 25.32
CA LEU A 36 2.37 -11.96 25.57
C LEU A 36 0.97 -11.41 25.85
N LEU A 37 0.00 -11.91 25.10
CA LEU A 37 -1.41 -11.70 25.38
C LEU A 37 -1.85 -12.56 26.57
N SER A 38 -3.00 -12.23 27.17
CA SER A 38 -3.61 -13.03 28.25
C SER A 38 -3.90 -14.48 27.84
N THR A 39 -4.03 -14.73 26.54
CA THR A 39 -4.19 -16.06 25.94
C THR A 39 -2.89 -16.88 25.88
N GLY A 40 -1.76 -16.31 26.30
CA GLY A 40 -0.43 -16.92 26.18
C GLY A 40 0.20 -16.81 24.78
N THR A 41 -0.46 -16.13 23.84
CA THR A 41 0.07 -15.94 22.48
C THR A 41 1.09 -14.80 22.47
N ALA A 42 2.28 -15.06 21.92
CA ALA A 42 3.26 -14.02 21.63
C ALA A 42 2.90 -13.27 20.34
N VAL A 43 2.77 -11.94 20.45
CA VAL A 43 2.36 -11.07 19.32
C VAL A 43 3.41 -11.08 18.21
N GLU A 44 4.69 -11.02 18.57
CA GLU A 44 5.80 -10.98 17.62
C GLU A 44 5.89 -12.25 16.78
N ASP A 45 5.54 -13.40 17.33
CA ASP A 45 5.53 -14.68 16.60
C ASP A 45 4.48 -14.65 15.49
N LYS A 46 3.28 -14.16 15.81
CA LYS A 46 2.20 -13.99 14.83
C LYS A 46 2.54 -12.94 13.79
N LEU A 47 3.16 -11.84 14.19
CA LEU A 47 3.62 -10.80 13.26
C LEU A 47 4.74 -11.30 12.36
N TYR A 48 5.65 -12.12 12.87
CA TYR A 48 6.71 -12.75 12.09
C TYR A 48 6.12 -13.70 11.04
N ASP A 49 5.25 -14.62 11.45
CA ASP A 49 4.54 -15.53 10.54
C ASP A 49 3.75 -14.77 9.47
N PHE A 50 3.07 -13.69 9.86
CA PHE A 50 2.35 -12.84 8.92
C PHE A 50 3.30 -12.13 7.95
N ARG A 51 4.42 -11.61 8.43
CA ARG A 51 5.43 -10.95 7.59
C ARG A 51 6.05 -11.91 6.58
N LEU A 52 6.30 -13.16 6.95
CA LEU A 52 6.75 -14.21 6.03
C LEU A 52 5.74 -14.47 4.91
N LYS A 53 4.43 -14.37 5.19
CA LYS A 53 3.38 -14.51 4.17
C LYS A 53 3.29 -13.32 3.21
N CYS A 54 3.87 -12.17 3.59
CA CYS A 54 3.88 -10.93 2.82
C CYS A 54 5.15 -10.75 1.96
N ILE A 55 5.97 -11.79 1.77
CA ILE A 55 7.23 -11.65 1.01
C ILE A 55 6.97 -11.24 -0.45
N ARG A 56 5.90 -11.76 -1.07
CA ARG A 56 5.59 -11.54 -2.50
C ARG A 56 4.53 -10.48 -2.77
N LYS A 57 3.85 -10.00 -1.72
CA LYS A 57 2.75 -9.03 -1.82
C LYS A 57 2.83 -8.08 -0.65
N HIS A 58 2.54 -6.81 -0.88
CA HIS A 58 2.56 -5.81 0.18
C HIS A 58 1.60 -6.19 1.32
N PHE A 59 1.95 -5.82 2.56
CA PHE A 59 1.21 -6.25 3.75
C PHE A 59 -0.27 -5.84 3.71
N ILE A 60 -0.57 -4.68 3.14
CA ILE A 60 -1.93 -4.16 2.97
C ILE A 60 -2.71 -5.10 2.04
N ASP A 61 -2.12 -5.56 0.94
CA ASP A 61 -2.81 -6.46 0.00
C ASP A 61 -3.13 -7.79 0.68
N LYS A 62 -2.21 -8.31 1.50
CA LYS A 62 -2.44 -9.51 2.30
C LYS A 62 -3.46 -9.32 3.40
N ALA A 63 -3.55 -8.14 4.01
CA ALA A 63 -4.55 -7.83 5.03
C ALA A 63 -5.98 -7.85 4.46
N PHE A 64 -6.16 -7.45 3.20
CA PHE A 64 -7.46 -7.42 2.53
C PHE A 64 -7.74 -8.65 1.65
N GLU A 65 -6.79 -9.58 1.47
CA GLU A 65 -6.93 -10.75 0.57
C GLU A 65 -8.11 -11.67 0.91
N ASN A 66 -8.48 -11.78 2.19
CA ASN A 66 -9.60 -12.62 2.63
C ASN A 66 -10.97 -11.92 2.51
N LEU A 67 -11.00 -10.63 2.15
CA LEU A 67 -12.22 -9.88 1.96
C LEU A 67 -12.54 -9.87 0.46
N GLY A 68 -13.48 -10.73 0.07
CA GLY A 68 -13.92 -10.86 -1.32
C GLY A 68 -14.25 -9.50 -1.94
N ASP A 69 -13.67 -9.28 -3.13
CA ASP A 69 -13.81 -8.10 -3.96
C ASP A 69 -13.32 -6.78 -3.35
N VAL A 70 -12.54 -6.83 -2.26
CA VAL A 70 -11.91 -5.63 -1.67
C VAL A 70 -10.50 -5.46 -2.23
N GLU A 71 -10.26 -4.30 -2.82
CA GLU A 71 -8.98 -3.93 -3.42
C GLU A 71 -8.37 -2.70 -2.74
N ALA A 72 -7.08 -2.77 -2.48
CA ALA A 72 -6.27 -1.68 -1.95
C ALA A 72 -5.51 -1.01 -3.10
N VAL A 73 -5.98 0.15 -3.56
CA VAL A 73 -5.31 0.94 -4.60
C VAL A 73 -4.32 1.91 -3.94
N ARG A 74 -3.06 1.85 -4.34
CA ARG A 74 -1.96 2.66 -3.80
C ARG A 74 -1.24 3.46 -4.88
N ASP A 75 -0.42 4.40 -4.44
CA ASP A 75 0.63 5.04 -5.23
C ASP A 75 0.12 5.85 -6.46
N GLU A 76 0.61 5.60 -7.67
CA GLU A 76 0.31 6.43 -8.84
C GLU A 76 -1.16 6.39 -9.26
N SER A 77 -1.80 5.22 -9.15
CA SER A 77 -3.22 5.06 -9.44
C SER A 77 -4.10 5.89 -8.50
N PHE A 78 -3.72 6.02 -7.22
CA PHE A 78 -4.36 6.92 -6.27
C PHE A 78 -4.17 8.39 -6.70
N SER A 79 -2.96 8.75 -7.08
CA SER A 79 -2.59 10.12 -7.46
C SER A 79 -3.35 10.59 -8.70
N LEU A 80 -3.49 9.73 -9.72
CA LEU A 80 -4.31 10.00 -10.90
C LEU A 80 -5.78 10.22 -10.53
N ALA A 81 -6.37 9.28 -9.78
CA ALA A 81 -7.77 9.38 -9.35
C ALA A 81 -8.07 10.63 -8.50
N SER A 82 -7.14 11.01 -7.61
CA SER A 82 -7.25 12.21 -6.76
C SER A 82 -7.10 13.49 -7.58
N SER A 83 -6.12 13.52 -8.50
CA SER A 83 -5.86 14.64 -9.40
C SER A 83 -7.05 14.89 -10.34
N GLU A 84 -7.60 13.84 -10.96
CA GLU A 84 -8.80 13.94 -11.80
C GLU A 84 -9.98 14.52 -11.02
N ARG A 85 -10.25 14.00 -9.82
CA ARG A 85 -11.36 14.47 -8.98
C ARG A 85 -11.21 15.94 -8.60
N LYS A 86 -10.02 16.36 -8.17
CA LYS A 86 -9.73 17.75 -7.75
C LYS A 86 -9.70 18.72 -8.93
N ASN A 87 -9.30 18.26 -10.13
CA ASN A 87 -9.27 19.07 -11.34
C ASN A 87 -10.62 19.10 -12.09
N LYS A 88 -11.54 18.16 -11.84
CA LYS A 88 -12.88 18.11 -12.48
C LYS A 88 -13.73 19.36 -12.23
N LYS A 89 -13.56 20.00 -11.07
CA LYS A 89 -14.30 21.22 -10.68
C LYS A 89 -13.45 22.49 -10.78
N ARG A 90 -12.26 22.43 -11.41
CA ARG A 90 -11.44 23.62 -11.65
C ARG A 90 -12.01 24.39 -12.84
N THR A 91 -12.92 25.29 -12.53
CA THR A 91 -13.42 26.29 -13.46
C THR A 91 -13.22 27.64 -12.77
N VAL A 92 -12.38 28.51 -13.32
CA VAL A 92 -12.35 29.91 -12.89
C VAL A 92 -13.40 30.63 -13.71
N SER A 93 -14.27 31.37 -13.02
CA SER A 93 -15.38 32.20 -13.50
C SER A 93 -15.52 32.30 -15.03
N ALA A 94 -16.44 31.49 -15.55
CA ALA A 94 -17.16 31.62 -16.82
C ALA A 94 -16.43 31.61 -18.19
N LEU A 95 -15.11 31.78 -18.32
CA LEU A 95 -14.54 32.04 -19.66
C LEU A 95 -13.42 31.11 -20.17
N ILE A 96 -12.62 30.43 -19.33
CA ILE A 96 -11.48 29.63 -19.84
C ILE A 96 -11.28 28.35 -19.01
N LYS A 97 -11.18 27.20 -19.69
CA LYS A 97 -10.75 25.93 -19.08
C LYS A 97 -9.30 26.07 -18.60
N VAL A 98 -9.11 26.15 -17.29
CA VAL A 98 -7.80 26.39 -16.68
C VAL A 98 -6.87 25.21 -16.90
N LYS A 99 -5.59 25.47 -17.21
CA LYS A 99 -4.54 24.45 -17.31
C LYS A 99 -4.50 23.63 -16.01
N ARG A 100 -4.45 22.30 -16.15
CA ARG A 100 -4.40 21.38 -15.00
C ARG A 100 -3.19 21.72 -14.14
N LYS A 101 -3.39 21.80 -12.82
CA LYS A 101 -2.30 21.85 -11.84
C LYS A 101 -1.88 20.43 -11.52
N ILE A 102 -0.59 20.16 -11.64
CA ILE A 102 0.01 18.95 -11.09
C ILE A 102 -0.08 19.08 -9.56
N LEU A 103 -0.99 18.33 -8.95
CA LEU A 103 -1.15 18.25 -7.50
C LEU A 103 -0.24 17.11 -7.03
N SER A 104 0.57 17.36 -6.01
CA SER A 104 1.49 16.37 -5.46
C SER A 104 0.75 15.22 -4.77
N ARG A 105 1.47 14.09 -4.66
CA ARG A 105 1.12 12.87 -3.91
C ARG A 105 0.80 13.27 -2.47
N LYS A 106 -0.47 13.15 -2.08
CA LYS A 106 -0.92 13.55 -0.74
C LYS A 106 -1.94 12.56 -0.22
N GLY A 107 -1.77 11.29 -0.55
CA GLY A 107 -2.57 10.23 0.04
C GLY A 107 -2.07 8.86 -0.39
N ASP A 108 -2.19 7.93 0.53
CA ASP A 108 -1.38 6.72 0.58
C ASP A 108 -2.18 5.47 0.17
N LEU A 109 -3.50 5.47 0.37
CA LEU A 109 -4.36 4.30 0.16
C LEU A 109 -5.81 4.66 -0.18
N ILE A 110 -6.42 3.98 -1.16
CA ILE A 110 -7.88 3.89 -1.35
C ILE A 110 -8.33 2.45 -1.17
N ILE A 111 -9.42 2.25 -0.45
CA ILE A 111 -10.09 0.96 -0.32
C ILE A 111 -11.32 0.96 -1.24
N CYS A 112 -11.32 0.04 -2.19
CA CYS A 112 -12.41 -0.18 -3.14
C CYS A 112 -13.09 -1.53 -2.87
N LYS A 113 -14.39 -1.63 -3.13
CA LYS A 113 -15.08 -2.91 -3.29
C LYS A 113 -16.06 -2.83 -4.46
N ASN A 114 -16.00 -3.78 -5.40
CA ASN A 114 -16.83 -3.76 -6.62
C ASN A 114 -16.79 -2.39 -7.34
N SER A 115 -15.59 -1.82 -7.50
CA SER A 115 -15.35 -0.48 -8.06
C SER A 115 -15.95 0.71 -7.28
N LEU A 116 -16.59 0.49 -6.14
CA LEU A 116 -17.09 1.53 -5.25
C LEU A 116 -16.04 1.86 -4.18
N LYS A 117 -15.84 3.15 -3.89
CA LYS A 117 -14.86 3.62 -2.91
C LYS A 117 -15.47 3.67 -1.52
N TYR A 118 -14.84 3.00 -0.55
CA TYR A 118 -15.31 2.93 0.84
C TYR A 118 -14.50 3.80 1.80
N GLY A 119 -13.23 4.03 1.49
CA GLY A 119 -12.36 4.83 2.34
C GLY A 119 -11.05 5.22 1.66
N CYS A 120 -10.35 6.16 2.30
CA CYS A 120 -8.99 6.53 1.93
C CYS A 120 -8.15 6.81 3.18
N SER A 121 -6.84 6.56 3.09
CA SER A 121 -5.83 7.03 4.04
C SER A 121 -5.03 8.17 3.39
N GLU A 122 -4.75 9.21 4.17
CA GLU A 122 -3.76 10.25 3.83
C GLU A 122 -2.38 9.85 4.37
#